data_AF-A0AAT9QYH2-F1
#
_entry.id   AF-A0AAT9QYH2-F1
#
_cell.length_a   1.000
_cell.length_b   1.000
_cell.length_c   1.000
_cell.angle_alpha   90.00
_cell.angle_beta   90.00
_cell.angle_gamma   90.00
#
_symmetry.space_group_name_H-M   'P 1'
#
loop_
_entity.id
_entity.type
_entity.pdbx_description
1 polymer ?
#
loop_
_entity_poly.entity_id
_entity_poly.type
_entity_poly.pdbx_seq_one_letter_code
_entity_poly.pdbx_strand_id
1 'polypeptide(L)' 'MTQPVDADELLRRIRAARDWAAGEEERLLALAEGATDDVEGIGLAIQKTAFEVVRSALDEIIEPGTQRDGD' A
#
# COMPACT_ATOMS: atom_id res chain seq x y z
N MET A 1 8.77 -26.58 -10.10
CA MET A 1 9.16 -25.72 -11.24
C MET A 1 8.13 -24.61 -11.33
N THR A 2 8.51 -23.36 -11.03
CA THR A 2 7.64 -22.21 -11.27
C THR A 2 7.65 -21.92 -12.77
N GLN A 3 6.46 -21.83 -13.37
CA GLN A 3 6.33 -21.43 -14.76
C GLN A 3 6.75 -19.95 -14.88
N PRO A 4 7.45 -19.56 -15.96
CA PRO A 4 7.72 -18.16 -16.22
C PRO A 4 6.40 -17.39 -16.25
N VAL A 5 6.33 -16.31 -15.48
CA VAL A 5 5.16 -15.43 -15.47
C VAL A 5 5.36 -14.40 -16.56
N ASP A 6 4.35 -14.21 -17.41
CA ASP A 6 4.34 -13.16 -18.42
C ASP A 6 4.45 -11.77 -17.76
N ALA A 7 5.11 -10.83 -18.43
CA ALA A 7 5.31 -9.48 -17.92
C ALA A 7 3.97 -8.79 -17.61
N ASP A 8 2.95 -9.01 -18.45
CA ASP A 8 1.60 -8.48 -18.22
C ASP A 8 0.93 -9.10 -17.00
N GLU A 9 1.15 -10.39 -16.76
CA GLU A 9 0.62 -11.07 -15.58
C GLU A 9 1.33 -10.59 -14.31
N LEU A 10 2.64 -10.33 -14.38
CA LEU A 10 3.37 -9.74 -13.27
C LEU A 10 2.84 -8.32 -12.98
N LEU A 11 2.67 -7.48 -14.01
CA LEU A 11 2.14 -6.13 -13.86
C LEU A 11 0.71 -6.13 -13.30
N ARG A 12 -0.15 -7.06 -13.73
CA ARG A 12 -1.50 -7.24 -13.17
C ARG A 12 -1.46 -7.54 -11.67
N ARG A 13 -0.55 -8.43 -11.22
CA ARG A 13 -0.41 -8.77 -9.80
C ARG A 13 0.12 -7.61 -8.97
N ILE A 14 1.08 -6.86 -9.51
CA ILE A 14 1.63 -5.67 -8.85
C ILE A 14 0.54 -4.61 -8.66
N ARG A 15 -0.27 -4.35 -9.71
CA ARG A 15 -1.42 -3.44 -9.62
C ARG A 15 -2.47 -3.93 -8.61
N ALA A 16 -2.80 -5.22 -8.63
CA ALA A 16 -3.73 -5.78 -7.65
C ALA A 16 -3.21 -5.65 -6.20
N ALA A 17 -1.91 -5.85 -5.97
CA ALA A 17 -1.30 -5.65 -4.66
C ALA A 17 -1.32 -4.18 -4.22
N ARG A 18 -1.11 -3.25 -5.16
CA ARG A 18 -1.18 -1.80 -4.92
C ARG A 18 -2.60 -1.39 -4.52
N ASP A 19 -3.60 -1.84 -5.26
CA ASP A 19 -5.00 -1.53 -4.98
C ASP A 19 -5.46 -2.13 -3.64
N TRP A 20 -4.96 -3.33 -3.31
CA TRP A 20 -5.17 -3.92 -1.99
C TRP A 20 -4.54 -3.08 -0.87
N ALA A 21 -3.30 -2.62 -1.03
CA ALA A 21 -2.65 -1.76 -0.05
C ALA A 21 -3.42 -0.46 0.17
N ALA A 22 -3.90 0.17 -0.91
CA ALA A 22 -4.74 1.37 -0.83
C ALA A 22 -6.04 1.11 -0.05
N GLY A 23 -6.73 -0.01 -0.32
CA GLY A 23 -7.95 -0.37 0.41
C GLY A 23 -7.71 -0.63 1.89
N GLU A 24 -6.53 -1.15 2.24
CA GLU A 24 -6.14 -1.39 3.63
C GLU A 24 -5.79 -0.08 4.37
N GLU A 25 -5.16 0.88 3.69
CA GLU A 25 -4.97 2.24 4.22
C GLU A 25 -6.32 2.89 4.59
N GLU A 26 -7.31 2.82 3.68
CA GLU A 26 -8.65 3.35 3.91
C GLU A 26 -9.35 2.64 5.07
N ARG A 27 -9.25 1.30 5.13
CA ARG A 27 -9.82 0.50 6.22
C ARG A 27 -9.23 0.87 7.57
N LEU A 28 -7.90 1.02 7.64
CA LEU A 28 -7.19 1.36 8.87
C LEU A 28 -7.46 2.80 9.31
N LEU A 29 -7.60 3.74 8.36
CA LEU A 29 -8.03 5.10 8.65
C LEU A 29 -9.42 5.11 9.29
N ALA A 30 -10.39 4.42 8.69
CA ALA A 30 -11.75 4.34 9.23
C ALA A 30 -11.79 3.69 10.64
N LEU A 31 -10.92 2.71 10.91
CA LEU A 31 -10.78 2.15 12.26
C LEU A 31 -10.14 3.12 13.24
N ALA A 32 -9.12 3.87 12.82
CA ALA A 32 -8.44 4.85 13.66
C ALA A 32 -9.38 5.99 14.06
N GLU A 33 -10.28 6.41 13.17
CA GLU A 33 -11.34 7.39 13.47
C GLU A 33 -12.33 6.90 14.54
N GLY A 34 -12.52 5.58 14.64
CA GLY A 34 -13.38 4.94 15.62
C GLY A 34 -12.67 4.53 16.92
N ALA A 35 -11.35 4.72 17.02
CA ALA A 35 -10.58 4.31 18.19
C ALA A 35 -10.93 5.17 19.41
N THR A 36 -11.17 4.52 20.54
CA THR A 36 -11.46 5.19 21.81
C THR A 36 -10.26 5.28 22.75
N ASP A 37 -9.18 4.58 22.40
CA ASP A 37 -7.93 4.52 23.16
C ASP A 37 -6.75 5.01 22.31
N ASP A 38 -5.86 5.80 22.91
CA ASP A 38 -4.74 6.42 22.21
C ASP A 38 -3.71 5.37 21.74
N VAL A 39 -3.52 4.29 22.50
CA VAL A 39 -2.56 3.22 22.13
C VAL A 39 -3.08 2.46 20.92
N GLU A 40 -4.38 2.17 20.88
CA GLU A 40 -5.04 1.57 19.71
C GLU A 40 -4.92 2.49 18.49
N GLY A 41 -5.20 3.79 18.63
CA GLY A 41 -5.08 4.77 17.56
C GLY A 41 -3.67 4.85 16.97
N ILE A 42 -2.64 4.86 17.83
CA ILE A 42 -1.23 4.82 17.40
C ILE A 42 -0.92 3.52 16.65
N GLY A 43 -1.40 2.37 17.16
CA GLY A 43 -1.20 1.07 16.52
C GLY A 43 -1.80 1.00 15.10
N LEU A 44 -2.99 1.57 14.93
CA LEU A 44 -3.67 1.66 13.63
C LEU A 44 -2.95 2.63 12.68
N ALA A 45 -2.47 3.76 13.19
CA ALA A 45 -1.68 4.71 12.40
C ALA A 45 -0.37 4.09 11.88
N ILE A 46 0.35 3.34 12.72
CA ILE A 46 1.57 2.63 12.30
C ILE A 46 1.25 1.60 11.21
N GLN A 47 0.17 0.84 11.36
CA GLN A 47 -0.25 -0.12 10.33
C GLN A 47 -0.60 0.59 9.03
N LYS A 48 -1.35 1.70 9.08
CA LYS A 48 -1.69 2.50 7.89
C LYS A 48 -0.42 2.94 7.17
N THR A 49 0.56 3.48 7.90
CA THR A 49 1.84 3.92 7.32
C THR A 49 2.59 2.77 6.65
N ALA A 50 2.53 1.55 7.19
CA ALA A 50 3.14 0.39 6.55
C ALA A 50 2.53 0.10 5.17
N PHE A 51 1.20 0.16 5.04
CA PHE A 51 0.51 -0.01 3.76
C PHE A 51 0.77 1.14 2.80
N GLU A 52 0.85 2.37 3.29
CA GLU A 52 1.22 3.55 2.51
C GLU A 52 2.62 3.42 1.89
N VAL A 53 3.60 2.95 2.66
CA VAL A 53 4.97 2.70 2.17
C VAL A 53 4.99 1.59 1.12
N VAL A 54 4.23 0.50 1.32
CA VAL A 54 4.11 -0.57 0.33
C VAL A 54 3.47 -0.06 -0.96
N ARG A 55 2.35 0.67 -0.87
CA ARG A 55 1.69 1.27 -2.02
C ARG A 55 2.63 2.21 -2.77
N SER A 56 3.34 3.06 -2.05
CA SER A 56 4.38 3.96 -2.57
C SER A 56 5.47 3.20 -3.33
N ALA A 57 6.01 2.11 -2.77
CA ALA A 57 7.00 1.31 -3.48
C ALA A 57 6.44 0.66 -4.77
N LEU A 58 5.18 0.20 -4.74
CA LEU A 58 4.51 -0.37 -5.91
C LEU A 58 4.20 0.70 -6.97
N ASP A 59 3.85 1.92 -6.54
CA ASP A 59 3.68 3.10 -7.41
C ASP A 59 4.96 3.36 -8.21
N GLU A 60 6.10 3.43 -7.55
CA GLU A 60 7.40 3.67 -8.22
C GLU A 60 7.80 2.52 -9.16
N ILE A 61 7.39 1.29 -8.88
CA ILE A 61 7.61 0.14 -9.79
C ILE A 61 6.73 0.25 -11.04
N ILE A 62 5.47 0.67 -10.89
CA ILE A 62 4.51 0.81 -11.99
C ILE A 62 4.82 2.03 -12.85
N GLU A 63 5.14 3.14 -12.20
CA GLU A 63 5.43 4.44 -12.81
C GLU A 63 6.67 5.04 -12.13
N PRO A 64 7.87 4.74 -12.65
CA PRO A 64 9.11 5.25 -12.09
C PRO A 64 9.24 6.77 -12.21
N GLY A 65 9.77 7.42 -11.18
CA GLY A 65 9.98 8.86 -11.13
C GLY A 65 8.87 9.65 -10.44
N THR A 66 7.72 9.03 -10.16
CA THR A 66 6.55 9.70 -9.57
C THR A 66 6.85 10.25 -8.16
N GLN A 67 7.81 9.68 -7.44
CA GLN A 67 8.20 10.15 -6.11
C GLN A 67 9.37 11.13 -6.09
N ARG A 68 10.03 11.38 -7.22
CA ARG A 68 11.21 12.27 -7.28
C ARG A 68 10.84 13.75 -7.40
N ASP A 69 9.57 14.06 -7.69
CA ASP A 69 9.08 15.44 -7.89
C ASP A 69 8.52 16.09 -6.59
N GLY A 70 8.78 15.48 -5.43
CA GLY A 70 8.29 15.94 -4.12
C GLY A 70 9.35 16.51 -3.16
N ASP A 71 10.53 16.90 -3.66
CA ASP A 71 11.62 17.56 -2.89
C ASP A 71 11.64 19.08 -3.11
#